data_AF-A0A1V4PVC9-F1
#
_entry.id   AF-A0A1V4PVC9-F1
#
_cell.length_a   1.000
_cell.length_b   1.000
_cell.length_c   1.000
_cell.angle_alpha   90.00
_cell.angle_beta   90.00
_cell.angle_gamma   90.00
#
_symmetry.space_group_name_H-M   'P 1'
#
loop_
_entity.id
_entity.type
_entity.pdbx_description
1 polymer ?
#
loop_
_entity_poly.entity_id
_entity_poly.type
_entity_poly.pdbx_seq_one_letter_code
_entity_poly.pdbx_strand_id
1 'polypeptide(L)'
;MQLTHPIHQAFSRGFYSDSGRDYEVRLLLGYCTSGGADAGEVLATIDALDSGHEQAWADAWLAAGRRVAGAARDSFAHGHRESAASAYLRAANYLSTAFDGLDGMGTETQRMTVFAEHRAAWDSFVGAGSFVAQRLSIPYDGTTMPGWLVRPADDERPRPTLVLVNGSDGSISALWCAAGHAALTRGYNVVLFDGPGQQSMLFEKSVLFRPDWEAVL
;
A
#
# COMPACT_ATOMS: atom_id res chain seq x y z
N MET A 1 12.58 -1.40 -47.57
CA MET A 1 12.53 -0.29 -46.60
C MET A 1 12.61 -0.90 -45.20
N GLN A 2 13.80 -0.90 -44.58
CA GLN A 2 13.98 -1.39 -43.20
C GLN A 2 13.61 -0.24 -42.26
N LEU A 3 12.45 -0.34 -41.61
CA LEU A 3 12.12 0.52 -40.49
C LEU A 3 12.96 0.06 -39.30
N THR A 4 14.11 0.70 -39.09
CA THR A 4 14.85 0.63 -37.83
C THR A 4 14.00 1.33 -36.77
N HIS A 5 13.07 0.60 -36.16
CA HIS A 5 12.46 1.09 -34.92
C HIS A 5 13.59 1.23 -33.90
N PRO A 6 13.82 2.43 -33.34
CA PRO A 6 14.75 2.56 -32.22
C PRO A 6 14.28 1.59 -31.15
N ILE A 7 15.18 0.69 -30.75
CA ILE A 7 14.97 -0.29 -29.70
C ILE A 7 14.50 0.49 -28.47
N HIS A 8 13.42 0.06 -27.82
CA HIS A 8 12.96 0.66 -26.57
C HIS A 8 14.15 0.82 -25.62
N GLN A 9 14.58 2.06 -25.38
CA GLN A 9 15.60 2.32 -24.37
C GLN A 9 14.93 2.18 -23.00
N ALA A 10 15.52 1.35 -22.15
CA ALA A 10 15.08 1.26 -20.76
C ALA A 10 15.20 2.63 -20.09
N PHE A 11 14.18 3.02 -19.31
CA PHE A 11 14.17 4.29 -18.57
C PHE A 11 15.20 4.25 -17.43
N SER A 12 16.43 4.65 -17.75
CA SER A 12 17.61 4.54 -16.88
C SER A 12 17.89 5.81 -16.07
N ARG A 13 17.39 6.97 -16.49
CA ARG A 13 17.63 8.26 -15.81
C ARG A 13 16.93 8.36 -14.45
N GLY A 14 15.80 7.68 -14.27
CA GLY A 14 14.99 7.81 -13.06
C GLY A 14 14.26 9.15 -12.96
N PHE A 15 13.56 9.33 -11.86
CA PHE A 15 12.84 10.52 -11.44
C PHE A 15 13.62 11.30 -10.38
N TYR A 16 14.48 10.65 -9.61
CA TYR A 16 15.31 11.26 -8.55
C TYR A 16 16.77 10.80 -8.61
N SER A 17 17.67 11.65 -8.13
CA SER A 17 19.08 11.28 -7.91
C SER A 17 19.27 10.39 -6.67
N ASP A 18 18.40 10.55 -5.67
CA ASP A 18 18.35 9.64 -4.51
C ASP A 18 17.71 8.32 -4.94
N SER A 19 18.45 7.21 -4.78
CA SER A 19 18.01 5.90 -5.28
C SER A 19 16.83 5.31 -4.51
N GLY A 20 16.67 5.66 -3.22
CA GLY A 20 15.53 5.20 -2.42
C GLY A 20 14.23 5.84 -2.88
N ARG A 21 14.23 7.16 -3.06
CA ARG A 21 13.09 7.90 -3.61
C ARG A 21 12.80 7.53 -5.06
N ASP A 22 13.83 7.37 -5.90
CA ASP A 22 13.63 6.90 -7.27
C ASP A 22 12.95 5.52 -7.31
N TYR A 23 13.38 4.61 -6.44
CA TYR A 23 12.76 3.31 -6.28
C TYR A 23 11.29 3.42 -5.85
N GLU A 24 11.00 4.26 -4.86
CA GLU A 24 9.65 4.47 -4.35
C GLU A 24 8.70 5.07 -5.40
N VAL A 25 9.15 6.07 -6.17
CA VAL A 25 8.36 6.62 -7.29
C VAL A 25 8.04 5.53 -8.31
N ARG A 26 9.01 4.66 -8.64
CA ARG A 26 8.79 3.56 -9.58
C ARG A 26 7.82 2.52 -9.05
N LEU A 27 7.85 2.22 -7.75
CA LEU A 27 6.87 1.35 -7.11
C LEU A 27 5.46 1.93 -7.25
N LEU A 28 5.26 3.20 -6.87
CA LEU A 28 3.97 3.87 -7.00
C LEU A 28 3.46 3.87 -8.44
N LEU A 29 4.31 4.21 -9.41
CA LEU A 29 3.95 4.13 -10.83
C LEU A 29 3.58 2.70 -11.28
N GLY A 30 4.23 1.68 -10.73
CA GLY A 30 3.85 0.28 -10.94
C GLY A 30 2.47 -0.05 -10.38
N TYR A 31 2.15 0.48 -9.19
CA TYR A 31 0.87 0.28 -8.50
C TYR A 31 -0.30 0.96 -9.22
N CYS A 32 -0.07 1.88 -10.16
CA CYS A 32 -1.14 2.43 -11.01
C CYS A 32 -1.96 1.33 -11.70
N THR A 33 -1.31 0.22 -12.11
CA THR A 33 -1.97 -0.90 -12.80
C THR A 33 -2.95 -1.69 -11.94
N SER A 34 -2.84 -1.61 -10.61
CA SER A 34 -3.74 -2.21 -9.63
C SER A 34 -4.63 -1.19 -8.92
N GLY A 35 -4.60 0.07 -9.37
CA GLY A 35 -5.37 1.19 -8.80
C GLY A 35 -4.77 1.76 -7.51
N GLY A 36 -3.54 1.37 -7.16
CA GLY A 36 -2.84 1.79 -5.95
C GLY A 36 -2.20 3.17 -6.01
N ALA A 37 -2.14 3.77 -7.20
CA ALA A 37 -1.68 5.14 -7.41
C ALA A 37 -2.32 5.69 -8.70
N ASP A 38 -2.15 6.99 -8.93
CA ASP A 38 -2.44 7.66 -10.19
C ASP A 38 -1.17 8.33 -10.69
N ALA A 39 -0.85 8.15 -11.97
CA ALA A 39 0.39 8.68 -12.53
C ALA A 39 0.45 10.21 -12.49
N GLY A 40 -0.68 10.89 -12.69
CA GLY A 40 -0.75 12.34 -12.60
C GLY A 40 -0.56 12.83 -11.16
N GLU A 41 -1.21 12.18 -10.19
CA GLU A 41 -1.01 12.46 -8.75
C GLU A 41 0.45 12.26 -8.32
N VAL A 42 1.09 11.16 -8.76
CA VAL A 42 2.51 10.88 -8.48
C VAL A 42 3.41 11.94 -9.10
N LEU A 43 3.28 12.19 -10.41
CA LEU A 43 4.11 13.16 -11.13
C LEU A 43 3.95 14.58 -10.58
N ALA A 44 2.72 15.00 -10.26
CA ALA A 44 2.47 16.31 -9.67
C ALA A 44 3.01 16.44 -8.24
N THR A 45 3.02 15.35 -7.46
CA THR A 45 3.58 15.37 -6.10
C THR A 45 5.10 15.52 -6.14
N ILE A 46 5.77 14.84 -7.07
CA ILE A 46 7.23 14.89 -7.16
C ILE A 46 7.76 16.12 -7.90
N ASP A 47 6.98 16.75 -8.77
CA ASP A 47 7.36 17.99 -9.48
C ASP A 47 7.54 19.18 -8.52
N ALA A 48 6.82 19.16 -7.39
CA ALA A 48 6.91 20.18 -6.35
C ALA A 48 8.15 20.04 -5.44
N LEU A 49 8.99 19.03 -5.65
CA LEU A 49 10.06 18.65 -4.74
C LEU A 49 11.43 18.78 -5.43
N ASP A 50 12.34 19.52 -4.78
CA ASP A 50 13.76 19.51 -5.13
C ASP A 50 14.44 18.24 -4.60
N SER A 51 15.59 17.88 -5.17
CA SER A 51 16.34 16.64 -4.88
C SER A 51 16.88 16.49 -3.45
N GLY A 52 16.57 17.40 -2.51
CA GLY A 52 17.38 17.64 -1.30
C GLY A 52 16.75 17.53 0.08
N HIS A 53 15.44 17.25 0.25
CA HIS A 53 14.83 17.42 1.59
C HIS A 53 13.94 16.23 2.00
N GLU A 54 14.41 15.44 2.96
CA GLU A 54 13.68 14.30 3.53
C GLU A 54 12.33 14.72 4.13
N GLN A 55 12.31 15.81 4.90
CA GLN A 55 11.07 16.34 5.46
C GLN A 55 10.08 16.79 4.37
N ALA A 56 10.56 17.46 3.30
CA ALA A 56 9.69 17.92 2.22
C ALA A 56 9.06 16.74 1.47
N TRP A 57 9.81 15.66 1.28
CA TRP A 57 9.28 14.42 0.72
C TRP A 57 8.13 13.85 1.56
N ALA A 58 8.36 13.66 2.86
CA ALA A 58 7.33 13.16 3.77
C ALA A 58 6.08 14.08 3.79
N ASP A 59 6.29 15.40 3.86
CA ASP A 59 5.21 16.39 3.89
C ASP A 59 4.39 16.40 2.60
N ALA A 60 5.03 16.28 1.43
CA ALA A 60 4.34 16.25 0.14
C ALA A 60 3.47 15.02 -0.02
N TRP A 61 3.99 13.83 0.33
CA TRP A 61 3.21 12.60 0.29
C TRP A 61 2.10 12.58 1.34
N LEU A 62 2.35 13.14 2.53
CA LEU A 62 1.32 13.29 3.56
C LEU A 62 0.18 14.20 3.08
N ALA A 63 0.53 15.33 2.45
CA ALA A 63 -0.45 16.26 1.88
C ALA A 63 -1.25 15.61 0.74
N ALA A 64 -0.58 14.88 -0.16
CA ALA A 64 -1.23 14.14 -1.25
C ALA A 64 -2.19 13.06 -0.70
N GLY A 65 -1.72 12.24 0.23
CA GLY A 65 -2.48 11.18 0.87
C GLY A 65 -3.72 11.71 1.60
N ARG A 66 -3.58 12.77 2.40
CA ARG A 66 -4.71 13.40 3.11
C ARG A 66 -5.72 14.03 2.17
N ARG A 67 -5.28 14.67 1.09
CA ARG A 67 -6.16 15.23 0.05
C ARG A 67 -6.99 14.12 -0.62
N VAL A 68 -6.35 13.03 -1.04
CA VAL A 68 -7.04 11.90 -1.67
C VAL A 68 -7.96 11.18 -0.69
N ALA A 69 -7.56 11.03 0.58
CA ALA A 69 -8.42 10.50 1.64
C ALA A 69 -9.66 11.38 1.86
N GLY A 70 -9.53 12.71 1.74
CA GLY A 70 -10.66 13.63 1.75
C GLY A 70 -11.65 13.35 0.62
N ALA A 71 -11.17 13.26 -0.62
CA ALA A 71 -11.99 12.95 -1.78
C ALA A 71 -12.66 11.56 -1.68
N ALA A 72 -11.97 10.58 -1.08
CA ALA A 72 -12.54 9.26 -0.79
C ALA A 72 -13.71 9.33 0.20
N ARG A 73 -13.56 10.09 1.30
CA ARG A 73 -14.63 10.31 2.27
C ARG A 73 -15.84 10.99 1.65
N ASP A 74 -15.61 12.03 0.85
CA ASP A 74 -16.69 12.74 0.17
C ASP A 74 -17.43 11.83 -0.81
N SER A 75 -16.70 11.04 -1.59
CA SER A 75 -17.28 10.03 -2.50
C SER A 75 -18.13 9.01 -1.74
N PHE A 76 -17.62 8.52 -0.61
CA PHE A 76 -18.32 7.54 0.22
C PHE A 76 -19.62 8.12 0.81
N ALA A 77 -19.57 9.35 1.32
CA ALA A 77 -20.71 10.04 1.90
C ALA A 77 -21.85 10.27 0.89
N HIS A 78 -21.52 10.41 -0.39
CA HIS A 78 -22.50 10.55 -1.49
C HIS A 78 -22.90 9.20 -2.13
N GLY A 79 -22.47 8.07 -1.57
CA GLY A 79 -22.82 6.73 -2.06
C GLY A 79 -22.00 6.25 -3.26
N HIS A 80 -20.96 6.98 -3.68
CA HIS A 80 -20.06 6.59 -4.77
C HIS A 80 -18.99 5.62 -4.28
N ARG A 81 -19.40 4.38 -3.96
CA ARG A 81 -18.53 3.38 -3.31
C ARG A 81 -17.30 3.00 -4.13
N GLU A 82 -17.43 2.82 -5.44
CA GLU A 82 -16.29 2.47 -6.31
C GLU A 82 -15.24 3.59 -6.34
N SER A 83 -15.69 4.85 -6.48
CA SER A 83 -14.82 6.03 -6.43
C SER A 83 -14.14 6.16 -5.07
N ALA A 84 -14.89 5.92 -3.99
CA ALA A 84 -14.35 5.94 -2.63
C ALA A 84 -13.28 4.87 -2.43
N ALA A 85 -13.56 3.60 -2.81
CA ALA A 85 -12.59 2.51 -2.69
C ALA A 85 -11.32 2.82 -3.48
N SER A 86 -11.45 3.25 -4.73
CA SER A 86 -10.31 3.63 -5.57
C SER A 86 -9.43 4.70 -4.92
N ALA A 87 -10.04 5.77 -4.38
CA ALA A 87 -9.31 6.83 -3.72
C ALA A 87 -8.72 6.41 -2.35
N TYR A 88 -9.42 5.59 -1.57
CA TYR A 88 -8.88 5.08 -0.30
C TYR A 88 -7.62 4.23 -0.50
N LEU A 89 -7.56 3.40 -1.54
CA LEU A 89 -6.37 2.59 -1.83
C LEU A 89 -5.16 3.47 -2.18
N ARG A 90 -5.36 4.49 -3.03
CA ARG A 90 -4.30 5.46 -3.34
C ARG A 90 -3.84 6.24 -2.11
N ALA A 91 -4.79 6.71 -1.31
CA ALA A 91 -4.49 7.40 -0.06
C ALA A 91 -3.67 6.53 0.90
N ALA A 92 -4.01 5.24 1.05
CA ALA A 92 -3.25 4.31 1.87
C ALA A 92 -1.79 4.20 1.43
N ASN A 93 -1.54 4.08 0.13
CA ASN A 93 -0.17 4.02 -0.39
C ASN A 93 0.59 5.35 -0.21
N TYR A 94 -0.02 6.50 -0.51
CA TYR A 94 0.66 7.79 -0.33
C TYR A 94 0.96 8.11 1.14
N LEU A 95 0.04 7.75 2.05
CA LEU A 95 0.26 7.90 3.49
C LEU A 95 1.33 6.91 3.99
N SER A 96 1.42 5.71 3.43
CA SER A 96 2.52 4.77 3.69
C SER A 96 3.87 5.35 3.23
N THR A 97 3.94 5.87 2.00
CA THR A 97 5.16 6.52 1.48
C THR A 97 5.58 7.71 2.36
N ALA A 98 4.61 8.46 2.91
CA ALA A 98 4.89 9.51 3.88
C ALA A 98 5.40 8.95 5.22
N PHE A 99 4.80 7.87 5.73
CA PHE A 99 5.25 7.19 6.95
C PHE A 99 6.69 6.67 6.82
N ASP A 100 7.02 6.02 5.70
CA ASP A 100 8.37 5.53 5.42
C ASP A 100 9.34 6.70 5.27
N GLY A 101 8.89 7.77 4.60
CA GLY A 101 9.63 9.02 4.49
C GLY A 101 9.88 9.73 5.82
N LEU A 102 9.18 9.39 6.91
CA LEU A 102 9.44 9.92 8.26
C LEU A 102 10.43 9.07 9.05
N ASP A 103 10.95 7.96 8.50
CA ASP A 103 11.93 7.15 9.21
C ASP A 103 13.20 7.94 9.56
N GLY A 104 13.68 7.77 10.78
CA GLY A 104 14.79 8.56 11.32
C GLY A 104 14.49 10.06 11.56
N MET A 105 13.26 10.51 11.33
CA MET A 105 12.84 11.91 11.46
C MET A 105 11.57 12.08 12.32
N GLY A 106 11.30 13.33 12.72
CA GLY A 106 10.11 13.68 13.48
C GLY A 106 10.06 13.07 14.87
N THR A 107 8.88 13.12 15.49
CA THR A 107 8.63 12.43 16.77
C THR A 107 7.93 11.10 16.53
N GLU A 108 8.14 10.14 17.42
CA GLU A 108 7.44 8.85 17.40
C GLU A 108 5.91 9.04 17.31
N THR A 109 5.37 10.01 18.06
CA THR A 109 3.94 10.36 18.03
C THR A 109 3.47 10.83 16.65
N GLN A 110 4.27 11.66 15.97
CA GLN A 110 3.94 12.11 14.61
C GLN A 110 3.94 10.93 13.64
N ARG A 111 4.98 10.09 13.71
CA ARG A 111 5.12 8.91 12.84
C ARG A 111 3.95 7.94 13.05
N MET A 112 3.61 7.63 14.29
CA MET A 112 2.49 6.74 14.60
C MET A 112 1.11 7.32 14.26
N THR A 113 0.98 8.65 14.20
CA THR A 113 -0.23 9.28 13.66
C THR A 113 -0.39 8.99 12.17
N VAL A 114 0.70 9.13 11.38
CA VAL A 114 0.67 8.80 9.95
C VAL A 114 0.49 7.30 9.73
N PHE A 115 1.09 6.46 10.58
CA PHE A 115 0.85 5.02 10.61
C PHE A 115 -0.65 4.69 10.70
N ALA A 116 -1.31 5.25 11.72
CA ALA A 116 -2.75 5.05 11.92
C ALA A 116 -3.59 5.56 10.74
N GLU A 117 -3.21 6.69 10.13
CA GLU A 117 -3.91 7.25 8.97
C GLU A 117 -3.84 6.33 7.73
N HIS A 118 -2.66 5.79 7.39
CA HIS A 118 -2.57 4.90 6.21
C HIS A 118 -3.30 3.57 6.45
N ARG A 119 -3.27 3.03 7.68
CA ARG A 119 -4.04 1.83 8.06
C ARG A 119 -5.54 2.08 8.00
N ALA A 120 -6.02 3.23 8.46
CA ALA A 120 -7.43 3.60 8.35
C ALA A 120 -7.89 3.77 6.90
N ALA A 121 -7.03 4.30 6.02
CA ALA A 121 -7.31 4.37 4.59
C ALA A 121 -7.40 2.98 3.96
N TRP A 122 -6.50 2.05 4.32
CA TRP A 122 -6.60 0.64 3.89
C TRP A 122 -7.90 -0.01 4.36
N ASP A 123 -8.25 0.13 5.64
CA ASP A 123 -9.48 -0.44 6.19
C ASP A 123 -10.72 0.11 5.48
N SER A 124 -10.70 1.39 5.11
CA SER A 124 -11.77 2.05 4.35
C SER A 124 -11.84 1.56 2.91
N PHE A 125 -10.70 1.29 2.26
CA PHE A 125 -10.66 0.63 0.95
C PHE A 125 -11.32 -0.75 1.02
N VAL A 126 -10.95 -1.56 2.00
CA VAL A 126 -11.53 -2.89 2.21
C VAL A 126 -13.05 -2.80 2.45
N GLY A 127 -13.49 -1.84 3.26
CA GLY A 127 -14.92 -1.63 3.56
C GLY A 127 -15.73 -1.05 2.42
N ALA A 128 -15.11 -0.35 1.47
CA ALA A 128 -15.77 0.24 0.30
C ALA A 128 -15.71 -0.65 -0.96
N GLY A 129 -14.74 -1.57 -1.02
CA GLY A 129 -14.46 -2.42 -2.18
C GLY A 129 -15.62 -3.30 -2.63
N SER A 130 -15.61 -3.68 -3.91
CA SER A 130 -16.60 -4.55 -4.55
C SER A 130 -16.27 -6.04 -4.42
N PHE A 131 -15.67 -6.44 -3.29
CA PHE A 131 -15.26 -7.80 -2.96
C PHE A 131 -15.73 -8.15 -1.55
N VAL A 132 -15.66 -9.43 -1.19
CA VAL A 132 -15.95 -9.87 0.17
C VAL A 132 -14.67 -9.87 0.97
N ALA A 133 -14.65 -9.21 2.12
CA ALA A 133 -13.50 -9.21 3.00
C ALA A 133 -13.90 -9.55 4.43
N GLN A 134 -13.20 -10.51 5.01
CA GLN A 134 -13.32 -10.89 6.40
C GLN A 134 -12.03 -10.51 7.13
N ARG A 135 -12.15 -9.72 8.21
CA ARG A 135 -11.01 -9.45 9.09
C ARG A 135 -10.62 -10.74 9.82
N LEU A 136 -9.32 -11.01 9.84
CA LEU A 136 -8.70 -12.14 10.53
C LEU A 136 -8.01 -11.66 11.81
N SER A 137 -8.05 -12.52 12.81
CA SER A 137 -7.26 -12.41 14.03
C SER A 137 -6.57 -13.76 14.23
N ILE A 138 -5.36 -13.88 13.67
CA ILE A 138 -4.63 -15.15 13.59
C ILE A 138 -3.87 -15.35 14.90
N PRO A 139 -4.07 -16.43 15.66
CA PRO A 139 -3.34 -16.66 16.91
C PRO A 139 -1.82 -16.70 16.70
N TYR A 140 -1.06 -16.01 17.54
CA TYR A 140 0.40 -15.99 17.46
C TYR A 140 1.03 -15.68 18.83
N ASP A 141 1.80 -16.60 19.41
CA ASP A 141 2.62 -16.44 20.63
C ASP A 141 2.04 -15.47 21.69
N GLY A 142 0.86 -15.76 22.22
CA GLY A 142 0.22 -14.96 23.28
C GLY A 142 -0.40 -13.63 22.81
N THR A 143 -0.38 -13.37 21.51
CA THR A 143 -1.06 -12.25 20.83
C THR A 143 -1.78 -12.76 19.57
N THR A 144 -2.15 -11.85 18.67
CA THR A 144 -2.77 -12.17 17.39
C THR A 144 -2.17 -11.35 16.25
N MET A 145 -2.00 -11.93 15.07
CA MET A 145 -1.66 -11.20 13.85
C MET A 145 -2.95 -10.69 13.18
N PRO A 146 -3.06 -9.38 12.89
CA PRO A 146 -4.19 -8.84 12.15
C PRO A 146 -4.06 -9.16 10.67
N GLY A 147 -5.19 -9.42 10.01
CA GLY A 147 -5.20 -9.66 8.57
C GLY A 147 -6.58 -9.63 7.95
N TRP A 148 -6.66 -10.06 6.69
CA TRP A 148 -7.87 -10.15 5.90
C TRP A 148 -7.86 -11.40 5.03
N LEU A 149 -9.01 -12.07 4.97
CA LEU A 149 -9.37 -12.98 3.89
C LEU A 149 -10.25 -12.21 2.92
N VAL A 150 -9.77 -12.02 1.69
CA VAL A 150 -10.49 -11.34 0.62
C VAL A 150 -10.90 -12.36 -0.44
N ARG A 151 -12.17 -12.32 -0.85
CA ARG A 151 -12.78 -13.27 -1.79
C ARG A 151 -13.46 -12.53 -2.94
N PRO A 152 -13.44 -13.06 -4.17
CA PRO A 152 -14.04 -12.37 -5.32
C PRO A 152 -15.57 -12.22 -5.23
N ALA A 153 -16.25 -13.14 -4.53
CA ALA A 153 -17.70 -13.15 -4.38
C ALA A 153 -18.11 -13.87 -3.09
N ASP A 154 -19.33 -13.57 -2.63
CA ASP A 154 -19.97 -14.22 -1.49
C ASP A 154 -20.73 -15.47 -1.97
N ASP A 155 -19.99 -16.55 -2.21
CA ASP A 155 -20.56 -17.83 -2.61
C ASP A 155 -19.77 -18.99 -1.99
N GLU A 156 -20.27 -20.21 -2.13
CA GLU A 156 -19.61 -21.41 -1.62
C GLU A 156 -18.64 -22.05 -2.63
N ARG A 157 -18.28 -21.34 -3.71
CA ARG A 157 -17.42 -21.92 -4.75
C ARG A 157 -15.99 -22.11 -4.21
N PRO A 158 -15.44 -23.33 -4.25
CA PRO A 158 -14.05 -23.56 -3.91
C PRO A 158 -13.13 -22.78 -4.84
N ARG A 159 -12.15 -22.08 -4.27
CA ARG A 159 -11.13 -21.30 -4.98
C ARG A 159 -9.76 -21.60 -4.39
N PRO A 160 -8.69 -21.59 -5.21
CA PRO A 160 -7.34 -21.58 -4.67
C PRO A 160 -7.14 -20.32 -3.82
N THR A 161 -6.38 -20.44 -2.73
CA THR A 161 -6.05 -19.33 -1.83
C THR A 161 -4.58 -18.98 -1.99
N LEU A 162 -4.30 -17.70 -2.21
CA LEU A 162 -2.95 -17.14 -2.19
C LEU A 162 -2.74 -16.41 -0.85
N VAL A 163 -1.79 -16.89 -0.06
CA VAL A 163 -1.35 -16.20 1.17
C VAL A 163 -0.19 -15.28 0.81
N LEU A 164 -0.37 -13.99 1.07
CA LEU A 164 0.62 -12.96 0.79
C LEU A 164 1.35 -12.60 2.06
N VAL A 165 2.68 -12.74 2.01
CA VAL A 165 3.60 -12.37 3.07
C VAL A 165 4.34 -11.13 2.63
N ASN A 166 4.43 -10.14 3.52
CA ASN A 166 5.08 -8.87 3.23
C ASN A 166 6.61 -8.97 3.35
N GLY A 167 7.31 -7.89 3.04
CA GLY A 167 8.73 -7.70 3.38
C GLY A 167 8.91 -7.01 4.73
N SER A 168 10.04 -6.28 4.89
CA SER A 168 10.30 -5.42 6.05
C SER A 168 9.48 -4.12 5.99
N ASP A 169 9.54 -3.44 4.85
CA ASP A 169 9.15 -2.03 4.78
C ASP A 169 7.87 -1.81 3.97
N GLY A 170 7.33 -2.86 3.36
CA GLY A 170 6.11 -2.75 2.56
C GLY A 170 4.87 -2.57 3.42
N SER A 171 3.92 -1.73 3.00
CA SER A 171 2.57 -1.70 3.58
C SER A 171 1.66 -2.79 3.02
N ILE A 172 0.58 -3.08 3.74
CA ILE A 172 -0.41 -4.04 3.28
C ILE A 172 -1.10 -3.58 1.98
N SER A 173 -1.26 -2.27 1.78
CA SER A 173 -1.80 -1.69 0.56
C SER A 173 -0.82 -1.86 -0.61
N ALA A 174 0.48 -1.74 -0.37
CA ALA A 174 1.51 -2.04 -1.37
C ALA A 174 1.51 -3.53 -1.75
N LEU A 175 1.41 -4.44 -0.75
CA LEU A 175 1.33 -5.89 -0.97
C LEU A 175 0.08 -6.29 -1.77
N TRP A 176 -1.06 -5.65 -1.48
CA TRP A 176 -2.27 -5.77 -2.28
C TRP A 176 -2.02 -5.36 -3.74
N CYS A 177 -1.36 -4.22 -3.96
CA CYS A 177 -1.10 -3.72 -5.30
C CYS A 177 -0.13 -4.59 -6.08
N ALA A 178 0.88 -5.17 -5.40
CA ALA A 178 1.89 -6.02 -6.00
C ALA A 178 1.36 -7.40 -6.43
N ALA A 179 0.44 -7.99 -5.66
CA ALA A 179 -0.04 -9.35 -5.94
C ALA A 179 -1.53 -9.58 -5.64
N GLY A 180 -2.07 -8.97 -4.57
CA GLY A 180 -3.45 -9.21 -4.11
C GLY A 180 -4.51 -8.90 -5.15
N HIS A 181 -4.44 -7.72 -5.78
CA HIS A 181 -5.37 -7.33 -6.83
C HIS A 181 -5.35 -8.32 -8.00
N ALA A 182 -4.16 -8.69 -8.47
CA ALA A 182 -4.00 -9.61 -9.60
C ALA A 182 -4.52 -11.02 -9.30
N ALA A 183 -4.30 -11.52 -8.07
CA ALA A 183 -4.81 -12.81 -7.62
C ALA A 183 -6.34 -12.81 -7.52
N LEU A 184 -6.91 -11.78 -6.89
CA LEU A 184 -8.36 -11.64 -6.73
C LEU A 184 -9.08 -11.60 -8.09
N THR A 185 -8.57 -10.78 -9.03
CA THR A 185 -9.10 -10.66 -10.40
C THR A 185 -9.06 -11.98 -11.17
N ARG A 186 -8.12 -12.89 -10.83
CA ARG A 186 -8.02 -14.23 -11.43
C ARG A 186 -8.86 -15.29 -10.70
N GLY A 187 -9.66 -14.89 -9.72
CA GLY A 187 -10.58 -15.78 -9.00
C GLY A 187 -9.94 -16.53 -7.83
N TYR A 188 -8.79 -16.08 -7.32
CA TYR A 188 -8.20 -16.62 -6.09
C TYR A 188 -8.84 -15.95 -4.87
N ASN A 189 -8.91 -16.68 -3.76
CA ASN A 189 -8.99 -16.03 -2.45
C ASN A 189 -7.61 -15.45 -2.11
N VAL A 190 -7.57 -14.35 -1.39
CA VAL A 190 -6.33 -13.69 -0.97
C VAL A 190 -6.32 -13.58 0.55
N VAL A 191 -5.25 -14.03 1.18
CA VAL A 191 -4.98 -13.75 2.60
C VAL A 191 -3.84 -12.75 2.67
N LEU A 192 -4.08 -11.62 3.35
CA LEU A 192 -3.05 -10.64 3.71
C LEU A 192 -3.01 -10.50 5.22
N PHE A 193 -1.84 -10.36 5.82
CA PHE A 193 -1.71 -10.18 7.26
C PHE A 193 -0.41 -9.44 7.57
N ASP A 194 -0.37 -8.81 8.74
CA ASP A 194 0.87 -8.26 9.29
C ASP A 194 1.49 -9.34 10.19
N GLY A 195 2.62 -9.92 9.77
CA GLY A 195 3.39 -10.89 10.57
C GLY A 195 4.37 -10.23 11.54
N PRO A 196 4.92 -10.95 12.53
CA PRO A 196 6.10 -10.53 13.32
C PRO A 196 7.15 -9.74 12.52
N GLY A 197 7.55 -8.58 13.04
CA GLY A 197 8.48 -7.67 12.37
C GLY A 197 7.86 -6.80 11.27
N GLN A 198 6.58 -6.98 10.95
CA GLN A 198 5.90 -6.27 9.87
C GLN A 198 4.80 -5.37 10.42
N GLN A 199 4.76 -4.13 9.94
CA GLN A 199 3.61 -3.23 10.09
C GLN A 199 3.06 -3.20 11.53
N SER A 200 1.77 -3.47 11.75
CA SER A 200 1.14 -3.41 13.07
C SER A 200 1.80 -4.33 14.11
N MET A 201 2.35 -5.47 13.70
CA MET A 201 3.05 -6.34 14.65
C MET A 201 4.34 -5.69 15.17
N LEU A 202 5.06 -4.97 14.32
CA LEU A 202 6.26 -4.24 14.75
C LEU A 202 5.91 -2.94 15.47
N PHE A 203 5.17 -2.05 14.80
CA PHE A 203 5.00 -0.67 15.25
C PHE A 203 3.98 -0.51 16.39
N GLU A 204 2.97 -1.38 16.49
CA GLU A 204 1.95 -1.28 17.55
C GLU A 204 2.14 -2.32 18.66
N LYS A 205 2.72 -3.49 18.34
CA LYS A 205 2.86 -4.61 19.28
C LYS A 205 4.30 -4.93 19.67
N SER A 206 5.29 -4.27 19.05
CA SER A 206 6.72 -4.50 19.30
C SER A 206 7.16 -5.97 19.12
N VAL A 207 6.44 -6.72 18.27
CA VAL A 207 6.81 -8.08 17.88
C VAL A 207 7.78 -7.98 16.71
N LEU A 208 9.01 -8.42 16.93
CA LEU A 208 10.11 -8.33 15.97
C LEU A 208 10.11 -9.48 14.97
N PHE A 209 10.95 -9.37 13.93
CA PHE A 209 11.24 -10.46 13.02
C PHE A 209 11.81 -11.68 13.75
N ARG A 210 11.51 -12.86 13.20
CA ARG A 210 12.12 -14.13 13.59
C ARG A 210 12.83 -14.74 12.37
N PRO A 211 13.87 -15.56 12.60
CA PRO A 211 14.66 -16.14 11.51
C PRO A 211 13.99 -17.33 10.79
N ASP A 212 12.98 -17.95 11.40
CA ASP A 212 12.27 -19.16 10.96
C ASP A 212 10.86 -18.83 10.47
N TRP A 213 10.77 -18.13 9.34
CA TRP A 213 9.52 -17.55 8.83
C TRP A 213 8.50 -18.58 8.34
N GLU A 214 8.95 -19.80 8.03
CA GLU A 214 8.11 -20.95 7.76
C GLU A 214 7.25 -21.41 8.95
N ALA A 215 7.53 -20.92 10.17
CA ALA A 215 6.81 -21.30 11.38
C ALA A 215 5.67 -20.34 11.78
N VAL A 216 5.37 -19.32 10.97
CA VAL A 216 4.40 -18.25 11.31
C VAL A 216 2.95 -18.67 11.09
N LEU A 217 2.68 -19.45 10.04
CA LEU A 217 1.36 -19.90 9.63
C LEU A 217 1.30 -21.42 9.45
#